data_AF-A0A4Q4CMI8-F1
#
_entry.id   AF-A0A4Q4CMI8-F1
#
_cell.length_a   1.000
_cell.length_b   1.000
_cell.length_c   1.000
_cell.angle_alpha   90.00
_cell.angle_beta   90.00
_cell.angle_gamma   90.00
#
_symmetry.space_group_name_H-M   'P 1'
#
loop_
_entity.id
_entity.type
_entity.pdbx_description
1 polymer ?
#
loop_
_entity_poly.entity_id
_entity_poly.type
_entity_poly.pdbx_seq_one_letter_code
_entity_poly.pdbx_strand_id
1 'polypeptide(L)'
;GLFNIEINVPPQPASGAGFRTLEDTVRRDLNEAQTKAERAGAGLLMVGVLPTLREQHLGADSLSPNPRYHLLSDQILSARGEDIEIVIDGVDRLWPLYSREEAERVLPAWRELARQAPSAYAAVPYTVAAYLAYLVGDGAQAMMGLEHARAADPCFDMAESLQRALVAGLQPDRLHHLVSGAALAELAETTRPRTDAT
;
A
#
# COMPACT_ATOMS: atom_id res chain seq x y z
N GLY A 1 -14.02 12.96 1.67
CA GLY A 1 -13.62 13.97 0.68
C GLY A 1 -14.74 14.16 -0.31
N LEU A 2 -14.92 15.37 -0.80
CA LEU A 2 -15.94 15.70 -1.81
C LEU A 2 -15.64 15.11 -3.19
N PHE A 3 -14.36 14.88 -3.48
CA PHE A 3 -13.88 14.46 -4.81
C PHE A 3 -13.49 12.97 -4.85
N ASN A 4 -13.66 12.23 -3.75
CA ASN A 4 -13.30 10.82 -3.66
C ASN A 4 -14.51 9.94 -3.95
N ILE A 5 -14.35 8.96 -4.83
CA ILE A 5 -15.32 7.90 -5.06
C ILE A 5 -14.83 6.64 -4.37
N GLU A 6 -15.69 6.05 -3.55
CA GLU A 6 -15.43 4.79 -2.88
C GLU A 6 -16.31 3.70 -3.49
N ILE A 7 -15.69 2.65 -4.04
CA ILE A 7 -16.39 1.51 -4.62
C ILE A 7 -16.38 0.39 -3.58
N ASN A 8 -17.56 0.01 -3.12
CA ASN A 8 -17.74 -1.09 -2.17
C ASN A 8 -18.04 -2.37 -2.94
N VAL A 9 -17.12 -3.34 -2.89
CA VAL A 9 -17.26 -4.62 -3.58
C VAL A 9 -17.49 -5.75 -2.57
N PRO A 10 -18.49 -6.62 -2.76
CA PRO A 10 -18.69 -7.76 -1.88
C PRO A 10 -17.50 -8.75 -1.97
N PRO A 11 -17.14 -9.42 -0.87
CA PRO A 11 -16.05 -10.40 -0.85
C PRO A 11 -16.24 -11.47 -1.92
N GLN A 12 -15.16 -11.80 -2.64
CA GLN A 12 -15.14 -12.88 -3.63
C GLN A 12 -14.20 -14.00 -3.18
N PRO A 13 -14.48 -15.27 -3.52
CA PRO A 13 -13.53 -16.37 -3.28
C PRO A 13 -12.19 -16.12 -3.98
N ALA A 14 -11.06 -16.44 -3.33
CA ALA A 14 -9.73 -16.35 -3.95
C ALA A 14 -9.42 -17.50 -4.93
N SER A 15 -10.42 -18.31 -5.29
CA SER A 15 -10.29 -19.48 -6.15
C SER A 15 -11.41 -19.54 -7.19
N GLY A 16 -11.22 -20.38 -8.22
CA GLY A 16 -12.17 -20.52 -9.31
C GLY A 16 -12.35 -19.19 -10.07
N ALA A 17 -13.60 -18.77 -10.27
CA ALA A 17 -13.92 -17.55 -11.01
C ALA A 17 -13.92 -16.28 -10.14
N GLY A 18 -13.58 -16.34 -8.85
CA GLY A 18 -13.79 -15.20 -7.94
C GLY A 18 -12.99 -13.94 -8.28
N PHE A 19 -11.74 -14.06 -8.75
CA PHE A 19 -10.97 -12.91 -9.25
C PHE A 19 -11.59 -12.28 -10.51
N ARG A 20 -12.17 -13.10 -11.39
CA ARG A 20 -12.89 -12.61 -12.57
C ARG A 20 -14.17 -11.88 -12.18
N THR A 21 -14.95 -12.43 -11.25
CA THR A 21 -16.14 -11.76 -10.71
C THR A 21 -15.80 -10.44 -10.05
N LEU A 22 -14.69 -10.39 -9.29
CA LEU A 22 -14.18 -9.17 -8.68
C LEU A 22 -13.82 -8.13 -9.76
N GLU A 23 -13.07 -8.53 -10.78
CA GLU A 23 -12.71 -7.67 -11.91
C GLU A 23 -13.95 -7.13 -12.63
N ASP A 24 -14.90 -8.00 -13.00
CA ASP A 24 -16.12 -7.63 -13.71
C ASP A 24 -16.96 -6.62 -12.91
N THR A 25 -17.04 -6.83 -11.59
CA THR A 25 -17.77 -5.94 -10.68
C THR A 25 -17.11 -4.57 -10.61
N VAL A 26 -15.80 -4.52 -10.33
CA VAL A 26 -15.03 -3.28 -10.25
C VAL A 26 -15.08 -2.52 -11.58
N ARG A 27 -14.90 -3.23 -12.69
CA ARG A 27 -14.92 -2.64 -14.03
C ARG A 27 -16.27 -2.02 -14.37
N ARG A 28 -17.37 -2.72 -14.06
CA ARG A 28 -18.72 -2.19 -14.28
C ARG A 28 -18.93 -0.92 -13.47
N ASP A 29 -18.60 -0.95 -12.18
CA ASP A 29 -18.87 0.16 -11.26
C ASP A 29 -18.00 1.39 -11.63
N LEU A 30 -16.74 1.18 -12.04
CA LEU A 30 -15.87 2.24 -12.56
C LEU A 30 -16.40 2.86 -13.86
N ASN A 31 -16.87 2.04 -14.81
CA ASN A 31 -17.42 2.53 -16.08
C ASN A 31 -18.70 3.35 -15.85
N GLU A 32 -19.54 2.94 -14.91
CA GLU A 32 -20.73 3.68 -14.52
C GLU A 32 -20.36 5.02 -13.88
N ALA A 33 -19.39 5.02 -12.96
CA ALA A 33 -18.89 6.23 -12.33
C ALA A 33 -18.27 7.20 -13.36
N GLN A 34 -17.50 6.69 -14.32
CA GLN A 34 -16.89 7.49 -15.39
C GLN A 34 -17.96 8.16 -16.25
N THR A 35 -18.99 7.41 -16.65
CA THR A 35 -20.11 7.95 -17.43
C THR A 35 -20.84 9.08 -16.69
N LYS A 36 -20.98 8.97 -15.36
CA LYS A 36 -21.59 10.01 -14.52
C LYS A 36 -20.68 11.23 -14.39
N ALA A 37 -19.36 11.03 -14.23
CA ALA A 37 -18.38 12.10 -14.16
C ALA A 37 -18.33 12.92 -15.45
N GLU A 38 -18.33 12.25 -16.61
CA GLU A 38 -18.31 12.91 -17.92
C GLU A 38 -19.53 13.81 -18.15
N ARG A 39 -20.72 13.37 -17.73
CA ARG A 39 -21.94 14.19 -17.77
C ARG A 39 -21.85 15.46 -16.92
N ALA A 40 -20.99 15.47 -15.91
CA ALA A 40 -20.70 16.62 -15.06
C ALA A 40 -19.47 17.41 -15.53
N GLY A 41 -18.86 17.07 -16.68
CA GLY A 41 -17.66 17.74 -17.20
C GLY A 41 -16.38 17.38 -16.45
N ALA A 42 -16.37 16.24 -15.75
CA ALA A 42 -15.23 15.74 -14.98
C ALA A 42 -14.73 14.40 -15.54
N GLY A 43 -13.53 13.98 -15.12
CA GLY A 43 -12.97 12.66 -15.41
C GLY A 43 -12.52 11.96 -14.13
N LEU A 44 -12.57 10.63 -14.11
CA LEU A 44 -12.03 9.85 -13.00
C LEU A 44 -10.54 9.64 -13.16
N LEU A 45 -9.83 9.69 -12.04
CA LEU A 45 -8.41 9.37 -11.94
C LEU A 45 -8.21 8.32 -10.85
N MET A 46 -7.69 7.15 -11.23
CA MET A 46 -7.28 6.13 -10.27
C MET A 46 -5.88 6.44 -9.76
N VAL A 47 -5.80 7.12 -8.62
CA VAL A 47 -4.53 7.51 -8.00
C VAL A 47 -4.62 7.32 -6.49
N GLY A 48 -3.58 6.76 -5.88
CA GLY A 48 -3.51 6.58 -4.43
C GLY A 48 -3.23 7.89 -3.69
N VAL A 49 -2.22 8.63 -4.14
CA VAL A 49 -1.89 9.98 -3.67
C VAL A 49 -1.74 10.86 -4.88
N LEU A 50 -2.49 11.96 -4.96
CA LEU A 50 -2.41 12.89 -6.07
C LEU A 50 -1.09 13.68 -5.98
N PRO A 51 -0.08 13.44 -6.86
CA PRO A 51 1.25 14.05 -6.71
C PRO A 51 1.25 15.56 -6.99
N THR A 52 0.18 16.07 -7.59
CA THR A 52 -0.04 17.49 -7.87
C THR A 52 -0.87 18.19 -6.80
N LEU A 53 -1.22 17.49 -5.71
CA LEU A 53 -1.89 18.09 -4.56
C LEU A 53 -0.98 19.15 -3.94
N ARG A 54 -1.55 20.31 -3.61
CA ARG A 54 -0.86 21.46 -3.02
C ARG A 54 -1.70 21.92 -1.83
N GLU A 55 -1.09 22.65 -0.90
CA GLU A 55 -1.77 23.19 0.29
C GLU A 55 -3.05 23.96 -0.05
N GLN A 56 -3.04 24.75 -1.14
CA GLN A 56 -4.22 25.48 -1.62
C GLN A 56 -5.42 24.59 -2.00
N HIS A 57 -5.23 23.28 -2.22
CA HIS A 57 -6.30 22.33 -2.50
C HIS A 57 -6.87 21.67 -1.22
N LEU A 58 -6.25 21.92 -0.05
CA LEU A 58 -6.55 21.29 1.24
C LEU A 58 -7.37 22.20 2.17
N GLY A 59 -8.38 22.89 1.63
CA GLY A 59 -9.30 23.74 2.38
C GLY A 59 -10.52 23.00 2.93
N ALA A 60 -11.29 23.66 3.80
CA ALA A 60 -12.57 23.16 4.32
C ALA A 60 -13.56 22.79 3.19
N ASP A 61 -13.49 23.51 2.07
CA ASP A 61 -14.30 23.30 0.88
C ASP A 61 -14.01 21.96 0.15
N SER A 62 -12.95 21.25 0.53
CA SER A 62 -12.61 19.90 0.03
C SER A 62 -13.16 18.78 0.92
N LEU A 63 -13.64 19.11 2.13
CA LEU A 63 -14.21 18.16 3.08
C LEU A 63 -15.67 17.86 2.74
N SER A 64 -16.12 16.66 3.13
CA SER A 64 -17.52 16.31 2.97
C SER A 64 -18.38 17.26 3.82
N PRO A 65 -19.48 17.83 3.28
CA PRO A 65 -20.34 18.77 3.99
C PRO A 65 -21.14 18.10 5.11
N ASN A 66 -20.99 16.79 5.30
CA ASN A 66 -21.66 16.07 6.36
C ASN A 66 -21.05 16.48 7.72
N PRO A 67 -21.86 17.01 8.67
CA PRO A 67 -21.39 17.54 9.95
C PRO A 67 -20.57 16.55 10.79
N ARG A 68 -20.76 15.24 10.55
CA ARG A 68 -20.00 14.19 11.25
C ARG A 68 -18.48 14.37 11.08
N TYR A 69 -18.02 14.82 9.91
CA TYR A 69 -16.59 14.91 9.61
C TYR A 69 -15.96 16.15 10.24
N HIS A 70 -16.70 17.26 10.34
CA HIS A 70 -16.27 18.46 11.04
C HIS A 70 -16.16 18.19 12.55
N LEU A 71 -17.19 17.61 13.15
CA LEU A 71 -17.17 17.27 14.59
C LEU A 71 -16.04 16.30 14.93
N LEU A 72 -15.77 15.31 14.07
CA LEU A 72 -14.65 14.39 14.25
C LEU A 72 -13.31 15.13 14.18
N SER A 73 -13.14 16.02 13.20
CA SER A 73 -11.93 16.83 13.05
C SER A 73 -11.68 17.70 14.28
N ASP A 74 -12.71 18.38 14.78
CA ASP A 74 -12.63 19.24 15.96
C ASP A 74 -12.28 18.44 17.21
N GLN A 75 -12.86 17.25 17.38
CA GLN A 75 -12.55 16.38 18.51
C GLN A 75 -11.12 15.85 18.45
N ILE A 76 -10.60 15.51 17.26
CA ILE A 76 -9.22 15.04 17.07
C ILE A 76 -8.23 16.16 17.42
N LEU A 77 -8.44 17.38 16.91
CA LEU A 77 -7.58 18.53 17.17
C LEU A 77 -7.63 18.95 18.64
N SER A 78 -8.83 19.01 19.22
CA SER A 78 -9.03 19.35 20.64
C SER A 78 -8.36 18.34 21.57
N ALA A 79 -8.41 17.04 21.24
CA ALA A 79 -7.73 16.00 22.01
C ALA A 79 -6.19 16.07 21.89
N ARG A 80 -5.66 16.56 20.76
CA ARG A 80 -4.22 16.71 20.53
C ARG A 80 -3.64 17.98 21.15
N GLY A 81 -4.39 19.08 21.14
CA GLY A 81 -3.92 20.39 21.65
C GLY A 81 -2.92 21.10 20.72
N GLU A 82 -2.65 20.55 19.54
CA GLU A 82 -1.76 21.09 18.50
C GLU A 82 -2.23 20.66 17.10
N ASP A 83 -1.72 21.32 16.06
CA ASP A 83 -2.02 20.99 14.66
C ASP A 83 -1.42 19.64 14.25
N ILE A 84 -2.03 18.99 13.26
CA ILE A 84 -1.53 17.71 12.72
C ILE A 84 -0.46 18.01 11.66
N GLU A 85 0.80 17.76 12.00
CA GLU A 85 1.89 17.70 11.01
C GLU A 85 1.86 16.35 10.29
N ILE A 86 1.86 16.37 8.96
CA ILE A 86 1.92 15.17 8.11
C ILE A 86 3.24 15.20 7.35
N VAL A 87 4.19 14.35 7.77
CA VAL A 87 5.47 14.13 7.08
C VAL A 87 5.34 12.91 6.17
N ILE A 88 5.51 13.08 4.87
CA ILE A 88 5.46 12.00 3.86
C ILE A 88 6.86 11.79 3.29
N ASP A 89 7.60 10.82 3.83
CA ASP A 89 8.93 10.42 3.31
C ASP A 89 8.87 9.10 2.52
N GLY A 90 9.46 9.09 1.32
CA GLY A 90 10.03 7.92 0.64
C GLY A 90 9.10 6.79 0.14
N VAL A 91 9.57 6.03 -0.86
CA VAL A 91 8.74 5.17 -1.74
C VAL A 91 8.54 3.72 -1.27
N ASP A 92 9.19 3.23 -0.20
CA ASP A 92 9.16 1.79 0.14
C ASP A 92 9.01 1.54 1.66
N ARG A 93 7.81 1.78 2.20
CA ARG A 93 7.48 1.57 3.63
C ARG A 93 6.45 0.47 3.90
N LEU A 94 6.19 -0.42 2.93
CA LEU A 94 5.11 -1.43 3.01
C LEU A 94 5.43 -2.71 3.82
N TRP A 95 6.55 -2.75 4.53
CA TRP A 95 7.19 -4.04 4.81
C TRP A 95 6.85 -4.76 6.14
N PRO A 96 6.23 -4.17 7.18
CA PRO A 96 5.82 -4.93 8.35
C PRO A 96 4.32 -5.30 8.30
N LEU A 97 3.75 -5.54 7.11
CA LEU A 97 2.31 -5.87 7.03
C LEU A 97 1.95 -7.28 7.53
N TYR A 98 2.92 -8.19 7.58
CA TYR A 98 2.67 -9.58 7.95
C TYR A 98 3.72 -10.10 8.92
N SER A 99 3.26 -10.66 10.04
CA SER A 99 4.10 -11.46 10.92
C SER A 99 4.43 -12.81 10.26
N ARG A 100 5.43 -13.53 10.81
CA ARG A 100 5.72 -14.90 10.40
C ARG A 100 4.51 -15.82 10.54
N GLU A 101 3.69 -15.61 11.56
CA GLU A 101 2.48 -16.39 11.85
C GLU A 101 1.41 -16.17 10.78
N GLU A 102 1.32 -14.95 10.23
CA GLU A 102 0.38 -14.63 9.17
C GLU A 102 0.86 -15.10 7.80
N ALA A 103 2.18 -15.19 7.60
CA ALA A 103 2.79 -15.46 6.32
C ALA A 103 2.30 -16.75 5.66
N GLU A 104 2.17 -17.85 6.42
CA GLU A 104 1.64 -19.13 5.91
C GLU A 104 0.21 -18.99 5.38
N ARG A 105 -0.62 -18.17 6.05
CA ARG A 105 -2.02 -17.96 5.69
C ARG A 105 -2.17 -17.11 4.44
N VAL A 106 -1.33 -16.09 4.26
CA VAL A 106 -1.50 -15.09 3.19
C VAL A 106 -0.67 -15.39 1.93
N LEU A 107 0.41 -16.17 2.06
CA LEU A 107 1.29 -16.53 0.97
C LEU A 107 0.56 -17.12 -0.25
N PRO A 108 -0.40 -18.06 -0.11
CA PRO A 108 -1.11 -18.61 -1.28
C PRO A 108 -1.84 -17.54 -2.10
N ALA A 109 -2.46 -16.55 -1.45
CA ALA A 109 -3.17 -15.47 -2.13
C ALA A 109 -2.20 -14.56 -2.89
N TRP A 110 -1.08 -14.19 -2.27
CA TRP A 110 -0.06 -13.37 -2.91
C TRP A 110 0.63 -14.08 -4.08
N ARG A 111 0.86 -15.38 -3.98
CA ARG A 111 1.37 -16.19 -5.09
C ARG A 111 0.42 -16.19 -6.27
N GLU A 112 -0.87 -16.38 -6.00
CA GLU A 112 -1.88 -16.41 -7.06
C GLU A 112 -2.04 -15.04 -7.71
N LEU A 113 -2.03 -13.97 -6.91
CA LEU A 113 -2.01 -12.60 -7.42
C LEU A 113 -0.79 -12.35 -8.28
N ALA A 114 0.41 -12.71 -7.83
CA ALA A 114 1.65 -12.55 -8.60
C ALA A 114 1.59 -13.29 -9.94
N ARG A 115 1.04 -14.50 -9.94
CA ARG A 115 0.88 -15.33 -11.15
C ARG A 115 -0.13 -14.76 -12.15
N GLN A 116 -1.16 -14.06 -11.68
CA GLN A 116 -2.19 -13.46 -12.53
C GLN A 116 -1.90 -12.00 -12.92
N ALA A 117 -1.00 -11.33 -12.21
CA ALA A 117 -0.68 -9.94 -12.46
C ALA A 117 -0.10 -9.74 -13.88
N PRO A 118 -0.57 -8.74 -14.64
CA PRO A 118 0.08 -8.34 -15.88
C PRO A 118 1.56 -8.00 -15.63
N SER A 119 2.45 -8.28 -16.58
CA SER A 119 3.89 -8.13 -16.40
C SER A 119 4.31 -6.74 -15.91
N ALA A 120 3.67 -5.68 -16.40
CA ALA A 120 3.94 -4.30 -15.98
C ALA A 120 3.67 -4.01 -14.49
N TYR A 121 2.90 -4.86 -13.81
CA TYR A 121 2.51 -4.69 -12.40
C TYR A 121 2.96 -5.87 -11.52
N ALA A 122 3.70 -6.82 -12.09
CA ALA A 122 4.01 -8.07 -11.41
C ALA A 122 5.13 -7.92 -10.36
N ALA A 123 5.97 -6.88 -10.44
CA ALA A 123 7.11 -6.68 -9.55
C ALA A 123 6.74 -6.67 -8.07
N VAL A 124 5.71 -5.90 -7.70
CA VAL A 124 5.24 -5.78 -6.31
C VAL A 124 4.71 -7.11 -5.76
N PRO A 125 3.69 -7.76 -6.35
CA PRO A 125 3.13 -9.00 -5.80
C PRO A 125 4.15 -10.14 -5.78
N TYR A 126 5.07 -10.23 -6.75
CA TYR A 126 6.18 -11.19 -6.69
C TYR A 126 7.14 -10.91 -5.54
N THR A 127 7.49 -9.65 -5.28
CA THR A 127 8.37 -9.27 -4.17
C THR A 127 7.73 -9.57 -2.82
N VAL A 128 6.43 -9.28 -2.65
CA VAL A 128 5.69 -9.60 -1.43
C VAL A 128 5.58 -11.12 -1.25
N ALA A 129 5.22 -11.86 -2.29
CA ALA A 129 5.17 -13.33 -2.23
C ALA A 129 6.53 -13.94 -1.89
N ALA A 130 7.63 -13.37 -2.40
CA ALA A 130 8.98 -13.82 -2.08
C ALA A 130 9.36 -13.57 -0.62
N TYR A 131 9.06 -12.37 -0.10
CA TYR A 131 9.28 -12.06 1.31
C TYR A 131 8.52 -13.02 2.23
N LEU A 132 7.24 -13.26 1.94
CA LEU A 132 6.40 -14.20 2.70
C LEU A 132 6.92 -15.64 2.61
N ALA A 133 7.32 -16.10 1.43
CA ALA A 133 7.93 -17.42 1.24
C ALA A 133 9.20 -17.57 2.08
N TYR A 134 10.02 -16.52 2.14
CA TYR A 134 11.21 -16.50 2.96
C TYR A 134 10.91 -16.56 4.46
N LEU A 135 9.89 -15.82 4.95
CA LEU A 135 9.46 -15.89 6.36
C LEU A 135 9.02 -17.30 6.79
N VAL A 136 8.36 -18.05 5.90
CA VAL A 136 7.95 -19.43 6.17
C VAL A 136 9.05 -20.46 5.94
N GLY A 137 10.26 -20.02 5.54
CA GLY A 137 11.42 -20.88 5.35
C GLY A 137 11.57 -21.50 3.95
N ASP A 138 10.77 -21.07 2.97
CA ASP A 138 10.88 -21.49 1.57
C ASP A 138 11.79 -20.53 0.78
N GLY A 139 13.11 -20.71 0.97
CA GLY A 139 14.12 -19.89 0.29
C GLY A 139 14.14 -20.07 -1.23
N ALA A 140 13.75 -21.24 -1.74
CA ALA A 140 13.72 -21.49 -3.18
C ALA A 140 12.62 -20.67 -3.85
N GLN A 141 11.40 -20.71 -3.29
CA GLN A 141 10.30 -19.92 -3.80
C GLN A 141 10.54 -18.41 -3.62
N ALA A 142 11.21 -18.02 -2.54
CA ALA A 142 11.62 -16.63 -2.34
C ALA A 142 12.55 -16.13 -3.45
N MET A 143 13.60 -16.88 -3.76
CA MET A 143 14.54 -16.51 -4.82
C MET A 143 13.89 -16.45 -6.20
N MET A 144 13.07 -17.45 -6.56
CA MET A 144 12.33 -17.45 -7.83
C MET A 144 11.38 -16.25 -7.92
N GLY A 145 10.68 -15.92 -6.83
CA GLY A 145 9.80 -14.76 -6.78
C GLY A 145 10.55 -13.45 -7.03
N LEU A 146 11.74 -13.29 -6.45
CA LEU A 146 12.57 -12.10 -6.66
C LEU A 146 13.11 -11.98 -8.07
N GLU A 147 13.49 -13.11 -8.69
CA GLU A 147 13.89 -13.14 -10.10
C GLU A 147 12.73 -12.68 -11.01
N HIS A 148 11.52 -13.19 -10.77
CA HIS A 148 10.33 -12.73 -11.49
C HIS A 148 10.03 -11.26 -11.25
N ALA A 149 10.17 -10.76 -10.02
CA ALA A 149 9.96 -9.37 -9.70
C ALA A 149 10.92 -8.45 -10.48
N ARG A 150 12.21 -8.81 -10.50
CA ARG A 150 13.24 -8.05 -11.22
C ARG A 150 13.14 -8.17 -12.73
N ALA A 151 12.61 -9.27 -13.24
CA ALA A 151 12.31 -9.40 -14.66
C ALA A 151 11.13 -8.50 -15.07
N ALA A 152 10.15 -8.31 -14.18
CA ALA A 152 9.01 -7.43 -14.39
C ALA A 152 9.41 -5.94 -14.29
N ASP A 153 10.21 -5.58 -13.30
CA ASP A 153 10.76 -4.24 -13.13
C ASP A 153 12.21 -4.31 -12.58
N PRO A 154 13.23 -4.10 -13.44
CA PRO A 154 14.63 -4.12 -13.03
C PRO A 154 15.02 -3.00 -12.05
N CYS A 155 14.24 -1.92 -12.00
CA CYS A 155 14.49 -0.75 -11.16
C CYS A 155 13.74 -0.82 -9.83
N PHE A 156 13.09 -1.96 -9.52
CA PHE A 156 12.37 -2.10 -8.26
C PHE A 156 13.34 -2.42 -7.12
N ASP A 157 13.83 -1.37 -6.46
CA ASP A 157 14.87 -1.38 -5.42
C ASP A 157 14.62 -2.39 -4.29
N MET A 158 13.35 -2.61 -3.94
CA MET A 158 12.95 -3.56 -2.90
C MET A 158 13.28 -5.01 -3.28
N ALA A 159 13.01 -5.42 -4.52
CA ALA A 159 13.33 -6.77 -4.98
C ALA A 159 14.84 -7.03 -4.95
N GLU A 160 15.63 -6.03 -5.34
CA GLU A 160 17.08 -6.12 -5.26
C GLU A 160 17.58 -6.21 -3.81
N SER A 161 17.09 -5.34 -2.93
CA SER A 161 17.51 -5.28 -1.53
C SER A 161 17.20 -6.59 -0.80
N LEU A 162 16.01 -7.15 -1.03
CA LEU A 162 15.63 -8.43 -0.45
C LEU A 162 16.46 -9.58 -1.02
N GLN A 163 16.73 -9.59 -2.33
CA GLN A 163 17.60 -10.60 -2.94
C GLN A 163 19.02 -10.57 -2.35
N ARG A 164 19.60 -9.38 -2.17
CA ARG A 164 20.91 -9.21 -1.53
C ARG A 164 20.92 -9.74 -0.10
N ALA A 165 19.86 -9.47 0.67
CA ALA A 165 19.74 -9.97 2.05
C ALA A 165 19.66 -11.50 2.11
N LEU A 166 18.89 -12.12 1.21
CA LEU A 166 18.76 -13.57 1.12
C LEU A 166 20.07 -14.24 0.70
N VAL A 167 20.75 -13.70 -0.32
CA VAL A 167 22.05 -14.21 -0.79
C VAL A 167 23.14 -14.05 0.29
N ALA A 168 23.07 -12.99 1.10
CA ALA A 168 23.96 -12.79 2.24
C ALA A 168 23.67 -13.74 3.42
N GLY A 169 22.66 -14.61 3.32
CA GLY A 169 22.31 -15.57 4.36
C GLY A 169 21.76 -14.91 5.60
N LEU A 170 21.09 -13.75 5.45
CA LEU A 170 20.33 -13.18 6.54
C LEU A 170 19.31 -14.22 7.01
N GLN A 171 18.93 -14.18 8.29
CA GLN A 171 17.92 -15.09 8.84
C GLN A 171 16.54 -14.41 8.77
N PRO A 172 15.44 -15.15 8.55
CA PRO A 172 14.10 -14.59 8.46
C PRO A 172 13.73 -13.68 9.64
N ASP A 173 14.04 -14.10 10.87
CA ASP A 173 13.76 -13.31 12.07
C ASP A 173 14.58 -12.01 12.10
N ARG A 174 15.85 -12.06 11.68
CA ARG A 174 16.70 -10.86 11.60
C ARG A 174 16.23 -9.90 10.52
N LEU A 175 15.85 -10.43 9.36
CA LEU A 175 15.27 -9.61 8.29
C LEU A 175 13.99 -8.97 8.80
N HIS A 176 13.06 -9.74 9.37
CA HIS A 176 11.82 -9.22 9.92
C HIS A 176 12.07 -8.16 11.00
N HIS A 177 13.07 -8.34 11.87
CA HIS A 177 13.42 -7.33 12.88
C HIS A 177 14.08 -6.08 12.31
N LEU A 178 14.94 -6.17 11.30
CA LEU A 178 15.50 -4.99 10.61
C LEU A 178 14.39 -4.23 9.89
N VAL A 179 13.59 -5.01 9.16
CA VAL A 179 12.34 -4.68 8.51
C VAL A 179 11.19 -4.64 9.55
N SER A 180 11.43 -4.23 10.79
CA SER A 180 10.39 -3.84 11.76
C SER A 180 10.92 -2.69 12.61
N GLY A 181 12.16 -2.84 13.05
CA GLY A 181 12.93 -1.88 13.82
C GLY A 181 13.31 -0.62 13.04
N ALA A 182 13.65 -0.69 11.76
CA ALA A 182 13.93 0.53 10.99
C ALA A 182 12.67 1.39 10.79
N ALA A 183 11.50 0.78 10.59
CA ALA A 183 10.23 1.48 10.52
C ALA A 183 9.85 2.08 11.87
N LEU A 184 10.06 1.35 12.98
CA LEU A 184 9.81 1.85 14.34
C LEU A 184 10.78 2.97 14.75
N ALA A 185 12.05 2.87 14.39
CA ALA A 185 13.07 3.88 14.70
C ALA A 185 12.86 5.16 13.89
N GLU A 186 12.53 5.05 12.60
CA GLU A 186 12.19 6.21 11.78
C GLU A 186 10.88 6.88 12.22
N LEU A 187 9.86 6.09 12.61
CA LEU A 187 8.62 6.62 13.22
C LEU A 187 8.91 7.38 14.53
N ALA A 188 9.88 6.92 15.33
CA ALA A 188 10.30 7.58 16.56
C ALA A 188 11.14 8.84 16.31
N GLU A 189 11.90 8.91 15.19
CA GLU A 189 12.65 10.11 14.79
C GLU A 189 11.76 11.18 14.16
N THR A 190 10.75 10.78 13.37
CA THR A 190 9.75 11.72 12.80
C THR A 190 8.75 12.24 13.84
N THR A 191 8.60 11.59 14.98
CA THR A 191 7.74 12.05 16.09
C THR A 191 8.48 12.84 17.18
N ARG A 192 9.80 13.07 17.04
CA ARG A 192 10.50 13.99 17.95
C ARG A 192 10.14 15.43 17.59
N PRO A 193 9.61 16.24 18.52
CA PRO A 193 9.42 17.66 18.27
C PRO A 193 10.78 18.27 17.95
N ARG A 194 10.88 18.90 16.77
CA ARG A 194 12.05 19.71 16.41
C ARG A 194 12.12 20.84 17.43
N THR A 195 13.16 20.82 18.25
CA THR A 195 13.51 21.94 19.11
C THR A 195 13.99 23.05 18.20
N ASP A 196 13.13 24.04 17.96
CA ASP A 196 13.48 25.20 17.14
C ASP A 196 14.66 25.94 17.77
N ALA A 197 15.71 26.07 16.96
CA ALA A 197 16.81 26.97 17.20
C ALA A 197 16.28 28.42 17.11
N THR A 198 16.57 29.18 18.16
CA THR A 198 16.40 30.63 18.32
C THR A 198 16.85 31.47 17.13
#